data_AF-A0A948GEK2-F1
#
_entry.id   AF-A0A948GEK2-F1
#
_cell.length_a   1.000
_cell.length_b   1.000
_cell.length_c   1.000
_cell.angle_alpha   90.00
_cell.angle_beta   90.00
_cell.angle_gamma   90.00
#
_symmetry.space_group_name_H-M   'P 1'
#
loop_
_entity.id
_entity.type
_entity.pdbx_description
1 polymer ?
#
loop_
_entity_poly.entity_id
_entity_poly.type
_entity_poly.pdbx_seq_one_letter_code
_entity_poly.pdbx_strand_id
1 'polypeptide(L)'
;MKVYLKVILLIIVIAVSASFFASSHPDGLEWVAEKLGFIETAKESSSIMTDYTMPFIQHAGISTAVAGLAGVGLILGLLWGVKLFFTKLNPNHPARI
;
A
#
# COMPACT_ATOMS: atom_id res chain seq x y z
N MET A 1 15.74 16.09 11.36
CA MET A 1 15.15 16.07 9.99
C MET A 1 15.80 15.05 9.05
N LYS A 2 17.14 14.99 8.95
CA LYS A 2 17.85 14.10 7.99
C LYS A 2 17.53 12.60 8.14
N VAL A 3 17.29 12.11 9.36
CA VAL A 3 16.96 10.68 9.60
C VAL A 3 15.60 10.31 8.99
N TYR A 4 14.56 11.12 9.20
CA TYR A 4 13.22 10.88 8.64
C TYR A 4 13.24 10.85 7.11
N LEU A 5 14.02 11.74 6.49
CA LEU A 5 14.15 11.76 5.03
C LEU A 5 14.80 10.47 4.51
N LYS A 6 15.82 9.95 5.19
CA LYS A 6 16.45 8.66 4.85
C LYS A 6 15.48 7.49 5.00
N VAL A 7 14.66 7.49 6.04
CA VAL A 7 13.65 6.44 6.26
C VAL A 7 12.57 6.46 5.18
N ILE A 8 12.06 7.64 4.83
CA ILE A 8 11.07 7.78 3.75
C ILE A 8 11.65 7.32 2.41
N LEU A 9 12.89 7.72 2.10
CA LEU A 9 13.57 7.27 0.90
C LEU A 9 13.71 5.74 0.86
N LEU A 10 14.10 5.14 1.98
CA LEU A 10 14.21 3.68 2.09
C LEU A 10 12.86 2.98 1.85
N ILE A 11 11.77 3.51 2.42
CA ILE A 11 10.43 2.97 2.20
C ILE A 11 10.04 3.02 0.73
N ILE A 12 10.29 4.15 0.04
CA ILE A 12 9.99 4.30 -1.39
C ILE A 12 10.80 3.30 -2.22
N VAL A 13 12.10 3.17 -1.94
CA VAL A 13 12.98 2.23 -2.66
C VAL A 13 12.48 0.81 -2.49
N ILE A 14 12.16 0.39 -1.26
CA ILE A 14 11.64 -0.95 -0.99
C ILE A 14 10.29 -1.15 -1.70
N ALA A 15 9.35 -0.21 -1.58
CA ALA A 15 8.03 -0.32 -2.19
C ALA A 15 8.13 -0.51 -3.71
N VAL A 16 8.95 0.28 -4.39
CA VAL A 16 9.11 0.19 -5.84
C VAL A 16 9.86 -1.08 -6.24
N SER A 17 11.00 -1.36 -5.61
CA SER A 17 11.82 -2.52 -5.99
C SER A 17 11.10 -3.84 -5.71
N ALA A 18 10.48 -3.99 -4.54
CA ALA A 18 9.75 -5.21 -4.18
C ALA A 18 8.58 -5.52 -5.14
N SER A 19 7.92 -4.50 -5.71
CA SER A 19 6.86 -4.72 -6.69
C SER A 19 7.32 -5.41 -7.97
N PHE A 20 8.57 -5.20 -8.41
CA PHE A 20 9.12 -5.91 -9.58
C PHE A 20 9.50 -7.36 -9.26
N PHE A 21 9.63 -7.71 -7.98
CA PHE A 21 9.87 -9.09 -7.53
C PHE A 21 8.60 -9.81 -7.08
N ALA A 22 7.42 -9.17 -7.20
CA ALA A 22 6.15 -9.80 -6.89
C ALA A 22 5.89 -10.96 -7.87
N SER A 23 5.61 -12.14 -7.32
CA SER A 23 5.31 -13.34 -8.12
C SER A 23 3.97 -13.20 -8.83
N SER A 24 3.90 -13.67 -10.07
CA SER A 24 2.65 -13.75 -10.84
C SER A 24 1.92 -15.10 -10.69
N HIS A 25 2.42 -15.99 -9.84
CA HIS A 25 1.81 -17.31 -9.61
C HIS A 25 0.60 -17.21 -8.68
N PRO A 26 -0.40 -18.10 -8.85
CA PRO A 26 -1.56 -18.15 -7.96
C PRO A 26 -1.11 -18.38 -6.52
N ASP A 27 -1.83 -17.78 -5.58
CA ASP A 27 -1.56 -18.00 -4.18
C ASP A 27 -1.94 -19.44 -3.76
N GLY A 28 -1.62 -19.82 -2.52
CA GLY A 28 -1.91 -21.17 -2.05
C GLY A 28 -3.39 -21.52 -2.02
N LEU A 29 -4.27 -20.53 -1.86
CA LEU A 29 -5.72 -20.73 -1.80
C LEU A 29 -6.29 -20.90 -3.21
N GLU A 30 -5.89 -20.06 -4.14
CA GLU A 30 -6.21 -20.16 -5.56
C GLU A 30 -5.71 -21.48 -6.14
N TRP A 31 -4.47 -21.87 -5.82
CA TRP A 31 -3.92 -23.14 -6.28
C TRP A 31 -4.74 -24.34 -5.78
N VAL A 32 -5.11 -24.35 -4.50
CA VAL A 32 -5.97 -25.41 -3.94
C VAL A 32 -7.36 -25.38 -4.58
N ALA A 33 -7.93 -24.20 -4.78
CA ALA A 33 -9.25 -24.02 -5.39
C ALA A 33 -9.28 -24.45 -6.86
N GLU A 34 -8.22 -24.20 -7.61
CA GLU A 34 -8.04 -24.68 -8.98
C GLU A 34 -7.91 -26.22 -8.99
N LYS A 35 -7.09 -26.79 -8.08
CA LYS A 35 -6.92 -28.26 -7.98
C LYS A 35 -8.19 -29.00 -7.58
N LEU A 36 -9.04 -28.39 -6.76
CA LEU A 36 -10.31 -28.97 -6.30
C LEU A 36 -11.51 -28.56 -7.16
N GLY A 37 -11.30 -27.71 -8.18
CA GLY A 37 -12.33 -27.33 -9.16
C GLY A 37 -13.41 -26.39 -8.65
N PHE A 38 -13.15 -25.61 -7.61
CA PHE A 38 -14.13 -24.64 -7.05
C PHE A 38 -13.71 -23.17 -7.21
N ILE A 39 -12.63 -22.89 -7.95
CA ILE A 39 -12.16 -21.52 -8.20
C ILE A 39 -13.26 -20.60 -8.74
N GLU A 40 -14.20 -21.13 -9.53
CA GLU A 40 -15.36 -20.41 -10.09
C GLU A 40 -16.32 -19.86 -9.03
N THR A 41 -16.24 -20.37 -7.79
CA THR A 41 -17.05 -19.90 -6.65
C THR A 41 -16.41 -18.70 -5.97
N ALA A 42 -15.14 -18.41 -6.26
CA ALA A 42 -14.44 -17.25 -5.72
C ALA A 42 -15.15 -15.96 -6.14
N LYS A 43 -15.41 -15.08 -5.17
CA LYS A 43 -15.95 -13.76 -5.42
C LYS A 43 -14.82 -12.74 -5.35
N GLU A 44 -14.51 -12.18 -6.51
CA GLU A 44 -13.72 -10.97 -6.65
C GLU A 44 -14.35 -9.83 -5.85
N SER A 45 -13.53 -9.14 -5.05
CA SER A 45 -13.98 -7.93 -4.36
C SER A 45 -13.97 -6.77 -5.35
N SER A 46 -15.05 -5.98 -5.42
CA SER A 46 -15.11 -4.73 -6.19
C SER A 46 -14.32 -3.61 -5.51
N SER A 47 -13.01 -3.77 -5.41
CA SER A 47 -12.08 -2.78 -4.87
C SER A 47 -11.55 -1.87 -5.98
N ILE A 48 -11.14 -0.65 -5.61
CA ILE A 48 -10.50 0.31 -6.53
C ILE A 48 -9.14 -0.21 -7.00
N MET A 49 -8.49 -1.07 -6.19
CA MET A 49 -7.14 -1.60 -6.43
C MET A 49 -7.12 -3.12 -6.21
N THR A 50 -7.96 -3.84 -6.95
CA THR A 50 -7.95 -5.32 -6.96
C THR A 50 -6.57 -5.83 -7.37
N ASP A 51 -6.09 -6.87 -6.68
CA ASP A 51 -4.75 -7.45 -6.82
C ASP A 51 -3.60 -6.45 -6.71
N TYR A 52 -3.80 -5.36 -5.97
CA TYR A 52 -2.84 -4.27 -5.86
C TYR A 52 -2.45 -3.68 -7.23
N THR A 53 -3.37 -3.72 -8.19
CA THR A 53 -3.19 -3.13 -9.52
C THR A 53 -3.92 -1.80 -9.63
N MET A 54 -3.34 -0.90 -10.42
CA MET A 54 -3.97 0.34 -10.84
C MET A 54 -4.63 0.13 -12.22
N PRO A 55 -5.96 0.39 -12.35
CA PRO A 55 -6.71 0.09 -13.57
C PRO A 55 -6.24 0.88 -14.79
N PHE A 56 -5.52 1.98 -14.59
CA PHE A 56 -5.02 2.84 -15.66
C PHE A 56 -3.59 2.50 -16.12
N ILE A 57 -2.94 1.47 -15.54
CA ILE A 57 -1.54 1.12 -15.82
C ILE A 57 -1.45 -0.34 -16.29
N GLN A 58 -1.04 -0.54 -17.55
CA GLN A 58 -0.95 -1.88 -18.17
C GLN A 58 0.29 -2.68 -17.72
N HIS A 59 1.37 -2.01 -17.33
CA HIS A 59 2.58 -2.70 -16.87
C HIS A 59 2.42 -3.17 -15.42
N ALA A 60 2.31 -4.48 -15.21
CA ALA A 60 2.07 -5.10 -13.90
C ALA A 60 3.00 -4.57 -12.79
N GLY A 61 4.33 -4.59 -13.01
CA GLY A 61 5.30 -4.11 -12.00
C GLY A 61 5.16 -2.62 -11.67
N ILE A 62 4.87 -1.78 -12.66
CA ILE A 62 4.65 -0.33 -12.45
C ILE A 62 3.32 -0.10 -11.74
N SER A 63 2.29 -0.86 -12.13
CA SER A 63 0.95 -0.82 -11.55
C SER A 63 0.98 -1.13 -10.05
N THR A 64 1.66 -2.22 -9.68
CA THR A 64 1.88 -2.63 -8.28
C THR A 64 2.76 -1.66 -7.51
N ALA A 65 3.79 -1.08 -8.14
CA ALA A 65 4.63 -0.07 -7.49
C ALA A 65 3.83 1.19 -7.15
N VAL A 66 3.02 1.69 -8.08
CA VAL A 66 2.15 2.85 -7.86
C VAL A 66 1.10 2.55 -6.79
N ALA A 67 0.54 1.34 -6.78
CA ALA A 67 -0.37 0.90 -5.74
C ALA A 67 0.29 0.92 -4.34
N GLY A 68 1.51 0.39 -4.22
CA GLY A 68 2.28 0.43 -2.99
C GLY A 68 2.60 1.86 -2.53
N LEU A 69 2.99 2.74 -3.45
CA LEU A 69 3.26 4.15 -3.13
C LEU A 69 1.99 4.90 -2.67
N ALA A 70 0.84 4.61 -3.28
CA ALA A 70 -0.44 5.16 -2.84
C ALA A 70 -0.77 4.73 -1.40
N GLY A 71 -0.55 3.46 -1.05
CA GLY A 71 -0.71 2.95 0.30
C GLY A 71 0.21 3.63 1.33
N VAL A 72 1.50 3.79 1.00
CA VAL A 72 2.46 4.52 1.85
C VAL A 72 2.00 5.96 2.08
N GLY A 73 1.60 6.66 1.01
CA GLY A 73 1.09 8.03 1.09
C GLY A 73 -0.15 8.14 1.97
N LEU A 74 -1.10 7.20 1.83
CA LEU A 74 -2.31 7.14 2.63
C LEU A 74 -1.99 7.01 4.12
N ILE A 75 -1.14 6.06 4.52
CA ILE A 75 -0.80 5.85 5.93
C ILE A 75 -0.05 7.05 6.51
N LEU A 76 0.92 7.62 5.78
CA LEU A 76 1.64 8.82 6.22
C LEU A 76 0.69 10.01 6.41
N GLY A 77 -0.24 10.21 5.47
CA GLY A 77 -1.26 11.25 5.56
C GLY A 77 -2.20 11.04 6.74
N LEU A 78 -2.63 9.81 6.99
CA LEU A 78 -3.55 9.46 8.08
C LEU A 78 -2.88 9.68 9.44
N LEU A 79 -1.63 9.22 9.61
CA LEU A 79 -0.85 9.46 10.83
C LEU A 79 -0.59 10.95 11.06
N TRP A 80 -0.31 11.71 10.00
CA TRP A 80 -0.14 13.16 10.12
C TRP A 80 -1.45 13.86 10.50
N GLY A 81 -2.57 13.45 9.90
CA GLY A 81 -3.90 13.95 10.23
C GLY A 81 -4.29 13.66 11.68
N VAL A 82 -4.05 12.44 12.16
CA VAL A 82 -4.24 12.06 13.56
C VAL A 82 -3.39 12.93 14.48
N LYS A 83 -2.10 13.11 14.16
CA LYS A 83 -1.23 14.01 14.92
C LYS A 83 -1.82 15.42 15.01
N LEU A 84 -2.23 16.00 13.87
CA LEU A 84 -2.80 17.35 13.83
C LEU A 84 -4.09 17.44 14.66
N PHE A 85 -4.95 16.43 14.57
CA PHE A 85 -6.20 16.36 15.34
C PHE A 85 -5.92 16.37 16.84
N PHE A 86 -5.02 15.51 17.33
CA PHE A 86 -4.64 15.47 18.73
C PHE A 86 -3.89 16.71 19.21
N THR A 87 -3.04 17.32 18.38
CA THR A 87 -2.39 18.59 18.71
C THR A 87 -3.42 19.71 18.85
N LYS A 88 -4.46 19.73 18.01
CA LYS A 88 -5.53 20.74 18.08
C LYS A 88 -6.42 20.59 19.32
N LEU A 89 -6.57 19.37 19.83
CA LEU A 89 -7.34 19.07 21.03
C LEU A 89 -6.56 19.25 22.35
N ASN A 90 -5.24 19.42 22.28
CA ASN A 90 -4.40 19.61 23.46
C ASN A 90 -4.07 21.11 23.65
N PRO A 91 -4.80 21.85 24.51
CA PRO A 91 -4.57 23.28 24.74
C PRO A 91 -3.22 23.58 25.42
N ASN A 92 -2.53 22.56 25.95
CA ASN A 92 -1.22 22.70 26.60
C ASN A 92 -0.03 22.38 25.69
N HIS A 93 -0.24 22.28 24.37
CA HIS A 93 0.89 22.14 23.45
C HIS A 93 1.64 23.49 23.40
N PRO A 94 2.89 23.58 23.91
CA PRO A 94 3.63 24.82 23.80
C PRO A 94 3.80 25.13 22.31
N ALA A 95 3.38 26.32 21.89
CA ALA A 95 3.61 26.82 20.55
C ALA A 95 5.09 26.61 20.21
N ARG A 96 5.35 25.84 19.16
CA ARG A 96 6.69 25.42 18.76
C ARG A 96 7.49 26.67 18.36
N ILE A 97 8.48 27.04 19.18
CA ILE A 97 9.57 27.97 18.82
C ILE A 97 10.49 27.27 17.81
#